data_AF-A0A381SVF5-F1
#
_entry.id   AF-A0A381SVF5-F1
#
_cell.length_a   1.000
_cell.length_b   1.000
_cell.length_c   1.000
_cell.angle_alpha   90.00
_cell.angle_beta   90.00
_cell.angle_gamma   90.00
#
_symmetry.space_group_name_H-M   'P 1'
#
loop_
_entity.id
_entity.type
_entity.pdbx_description
1 polymer ?
#
loop_
_entity_poly.entity_id
_entity_poly.type
_entity_poly.pdbx_seq_one_letter_code
_entity_poly.pdbx_strand_id
1 'polypeptide(L)'
;VIRHPGAVAVVAVDGDEVVLVRQFRAALEAEMLEIPAGKLDVPGEPLEAAARRELVEEAGLDAPQLELLVRFHNSGGFCDEETSVFLATELVEATPEAVSVEEQYLTVERVRLDDVHDLIADGTITDAKTVIGLLTALRRLRR
;
A
#
# COMPACT_ATOMS: atom_id res chain seq x y z
N VAL A 1 14.84 -9.53 -18.17
CA VAL A 1 13.51 -9.65 -17.57
C VAL A 1 13.69 -10.14 -16.14
N ILE A 2 13.30 -9.33 -15.16
CA ILE A 2 13.22 -9.70 -13.74
C ILE A 2 11.88 -10.42 -13.54
N ARG A 3 11.93 -11.61 -12.95
CA ARG A 3 10.74 -12.39 -12.58
C ARG A 3 10.34 -12.02 -11.16
N HIS A 4 9.13 -11.52 -10.97
CA HIS A 4 8.60 -11.11 -9.68
C HIS A 4 7.33 -11.93 -9.35
N PRO A 5 7.10 -12.31 -8.08
CA PRO A 5 5.89 -13.04 -7.68
C PRO A 5 4.59 -12.22 -7.84
N GLY A 6 4.70 -10.91 -8.09
CA GLY A 6 3.59 -9.96 -7.98
C GLY A 6 3.46 -9.41 -6.57
N ALA A 7 2.56 -8.44 -6.40
CA ALA A 7 2.38 -7.74 -5.15
C ALA A 7 0.90 -7.38 -4.91
N VAL A 8 0.60 -7.11 -3.64
CA VAL A 8 -0.65 -6.50 -3.19
C VAL A 8 -0.35 -5.23 -2.43
N ALA A 9 -1.30 -4.30 -2.44
CA ALA A 9 -1.22 -3.07 -1.67
C ALA A 9 -2.60 -2.66 -1.18
N VAL A 10 -2.65 -1.87 -0.10
CA VAL A 10 -3.91 -1.46 0.53
C VAL A 10 -3.97 0.03 0.76
N VAL A 11 -4.95 0.70 0.15
CA VAL A 11 -5.36 2.04 0.53
C VAL A 11 -6.31 1.92 1.72
N ALA A 12 -5.81 2.17 2.93
CA ALA A 12 -6.60 2.12 4.16
C ALA A 12 -7.17 3.50 4.49
N VAL A 13 -8.50 3.65 4.41
CA VAL A 13 -9.19 4.92 4.63
C VAL A 13 -9.99 4.86 5.93
N ASP A 14 -9.79 5.89 6.76
CA ASP A 14 -10.50 6.07 8.01
C ASP A 14 -10.98 7.52 8.15
N GLY A 15 -12.28 7.72 7.96
CA GLY A 15 -12.90 9.04 7.90
C GLY A 15 -12.39 9.88 6.71
N ASP A 16 -11.69 10.97 7.04
CA ASP A 16 -11.10 11.91 6.08
C ASP A 16 -9.58 11.69 5.90
N GLU A 17 -9.04 10.61 6.45
CA GLU A 17 -7.61 10.30 6.42
C GLU A 17 -7.34 8.99 5.68
N VAL A 18 -6.14 8.89 5.11
CA VAL A 18 -5.54 7.67 4.61
C VAL A 18 -4.35 7.29 5.49
N VAL A 19 -4.23 6.00 5.78
CA VAL A 19 -3.10 5.44 6.52
C VAL A 19 -2.02 5.05 5.53
N LEU A 20 -0.82 5.58 5.76
CA LEU A 20 0.39 5.36 4.99
C LEU A 20 1.48 4.83 5.92
N VAL A 21 2.54 4.32 5.33
CA VAL A 21 3.73 3.84 6.00
C VAL A 21 4.95 4.56 5.47
N ARG A 22 5.86 4.93 6.36
CA ARG A 22 7.18 5.46 5.99
C ARG A 22 8.21 4.35 6.10
N GLN A 23 8.80 4.00 4.98
CA GLN A 23 9.75 2.90 4.86
C GLN A 23 11.02 3.34 4.14
N PHE A 24 12.18 2.88 4.63
CA PHE A 24 13.45 3.08 3.92
C PHE A 24 13.57 2.12 2.73
N ARG A 25 13.78 2.67 1.53
CA ARG A 25 14.00 1.90 0.30
C ARG A 25 15.48 1.93 -0.07
N ALA A 26 16.19 0.84 0.21
CA ALA A 26 17.64 0.74 -0.02
C ALA A 26 18.07 1.04 -1.46
N ALA A 27 17.25 0.69 -2.46
CA ALA A 27 17.55 0.98 -3.87
C ALA A 27 17.58 2.48 -4.21
N LEU A 28 16.96 3.31 -3.37
CA LEU A 28 16.89 4.77 -3.53
C LEU A 28 17.65 5.51 -2.42
N GLU A 29 18.16 4.78 -1.42
CA GLU A 29 18.80 5.32 -0.21
C GLU A 29 17.97 6.43 0.46
N ALA A 30 16.64 6.27 0.46
CA ALA A 30 15.70 7.27 0.94
C ALA A 30 14.50 6.63 1.66
N GLU A 31 13.90 7.38 2.58
CA GLU A 31 12.58 7.07 3.12
C GLU A 31 11.51 7.48 2.13
N MET A 32 10.54 6.59 1.94
CA MET A 32 9.40 6.81 1.07
C MET A 32 8.13 6.72 1.89
N LEU A 33 7.15 7.56 1.53
CA LEU A 33 5.79 7.49 2.05
C LEU A 33 4.95 6.63 1.11
N GLU A 34 4.41 5.53 1.62
CA GLU A 34 3.81 4.48 0.82
C GLU A 34 2.48 3.98 1.41
N ILE A 35 1.62 3.38 0.59
CA ILE A 35 0.54 2.53 1.11
C ILE A 35 1.10 1.18 1.56
N PRO A 36 0.50 0.54 2.60
CA PRO A 36 0.86 -0.81 3.01
C PRO A 36 0.86 -1.79 1.82
N ALA A 37 1.88 -2.63 1.72
CA ALA A 37 2.06 -3.51 0.57
C ALA A 37 3.10 -4.60 0.81
N GLY A 38 2.86 -5.76 0.18
CA GLY A 38 3.85 -6.82 0.17
C GLY A 38 3.69 -7.79 -0.99
N LYS A 39 4.59 -8.76 -1.01
CA LYS A 39 4.77 -9.68 -2.13
C LYS A 39 3.82 -10.88 -2.00
N LEU A 40 3.52 -11.50 -3.14
CA LEU A 40 2.77 -12.75 -3.18
C LEU A 40 3.70 -13.95 -3.04
N ASP A 41 4.40 -14.05 -1.90
CA ASP A 41 5.40 -15.09 -1.64
C ASP A 41 4.83 -16.34 -0.95
N VAL A 42 3.58 -16.28 -0.45
CA VAL A 42 2.84 -17.42 0.10
C VAL A 42 2.10 -18.19 -1.02
N PRO A 43 2.47 -19.45 -1.31
CA PRO A 43 1.86 -20.20 -2.41
C PRO A 43 0.37 -20.43 -2.23
N GLY A 44 -0.43 -19.97 -3.20
CA GLY A 44 -1.88 -20.17 -3.21
C GLY A 44 -2.67 -19.25 -2.28
N GLU A 45 -2.01 -18.27 -1.65
CA GLU A 45 -2.67 -17.25 -0.85
C GLU A 45 -3.61 -16.39 -1.74
N PRO A 46 -4.90 -16.25 -1.38
CA PRO A 46 -5.79 -15.32 -2.07
C PRO A 46 -5.27 -13.88 -1.95
N LEU A 47 -5.36 -13.09 -3.03
CA LEU A 47 -4.88 -11.71 -3.05
C LEU A 47 -5.44 -10.84 -1.92
N GLU A 48 -6.72 -11.01 -1.59
CA GLU A 48 -7.37 -10.29 -0.48
C GLU A 48 -6.80 -10.71 0.88
N ALA A 49 -6.47 -11.99 1.06
CA ALA A 49 -5.84 -12.47 2.29
C ALA A 49 -4.42 -11.92 2.44
N ALA A 50 -3.65 -11.90 1.35
CA ALA A 50 -2.33 -11.27 1.32
C ALA A 50 -2.42 -9.78 1.66
N ALA A 51 -3.33 -9.05 1.01
CA ALA A 51 -3.50 -7.61 1.22
C ALA A 51 -3.88 -7.29 2.68
N ARG A 52 -4.79 -8.08 3.26
CA ARG A 52 -5.20 -7.97 4.66
C ARG A 52 -4.04 -8.28 5.62
N ARG A 53 -3.24 -9.31 5.33
CA ARG A 53 -2.05 -9.67 6.12
C ARG A 53 -1.06 -8.50 6.17
N GLU A 54 -0.71 -7.93 5.01
CA GLU A 54 0.22 -6.79 4.94
C GLU A 54 -0.32 -5.55 5.67
N LEU A 55 -1.63 -5.29 5.61
CA LEU A 55 -2.24 -4.21 6.38
C LEU A 55 -2.06 -4.40 7.91
N VAL A 56 -2.20 -5.64 8.39
CA VAL A 56 -1.99 -5.96 9.81
C VAL A 56 -0.52 -5.84 10.18
N GLU A 57 0.37 -6.42 9.37
CA GLU A 57 1.81 -6.48 9.64
C GLU A 57 2.45 -5.08 9.64
N GLU A 58 2.13 -4.24 8.64
CA GLU A 58 2.77 -2.93 8.46
C GLU A 58 2.05 -1.79 9.17
N ALA A 59 0.71 -1.82 9.23
CA ALA A 59 -0.06 -0.70 9.78
C ALA A 59 -0.74 -1.01 11.12
N GLY A 60 -0.73 -2.26 11.59
CA GLY A 60 -1.48 -2.65 12.80
C GLY A 60 -2.99 -2.51 12.63
N LEU A 61 -3.48 -2.60 11.39
CA LEU A 61 -4.88 -2.38 11.07
C LEU A 61 -5.44 -3.59 10.34
N ASP A 62 -6.74 -3.75 10.45
CA ASP A 62 -7.49 -4.77 9.75
C ASP A 62 -8.79 -4.17 9.20
N ALA A 63 -9.40 -4.84 8.23
CA ALA A 63 -10.68 -4.45 7.66
C ALA A 63 -11.55 -5.68 7.39
N PRO A 64 -12.87 -5.60 7.67
CA PRO A 64 -13.78 -6.72 7.43
C PRO A 64 -13.97 -7.02 5.94
N GLN A 65 -13.75 -6.02 5.07
CA GLN A 65 -13.89 -6.15 3.62
C GLN A 65 -12.81 -5.35 2.91
N LEU A 66 -12.21 -5.95 1.87
CA LEU A 66 -11.29 -5.28 0.96
C LEU A 66 -11.88 -5.27 -0.45
N GLU A 67 -12.00 -4.07 -1.05
CA GLU A 67 -12.46 -3.91 -2.43
C GLU A 67 -11.27 -3.78 -3.36
N LEU A 68 -11.14 -4.64 -4.39
CA LEU A 68 -10.11 -4.47 -5.42
C LEU A 68 -10.35 -3.16 -6.20
N LEU A 69 -9.42 -2.22 -6.13
CA LEU A 69 -9.48 -0.93 -6.83
C LEU A 69 -8.91 -1.02 -8.24
N VAL A 70 -7.69 -1.54 -8.36
CA VAL A 70 -6.93 -1.49 -9.61
C VAL A 70 -5.84 -2.54 -9.63
N ARG A 71 -5.48 -2.99 -10.84
CA ARG A 71 -4.26 -3.74 -11.11
C ARG A 71 -3.42 -3.00 -12.12
N PHE A 72 -2.11 -2.99 -11.92
CA PHE A 72 -1.19 -2.36 -12.85
C PHE A 72 0.16 -3.08 -12.87
N HIS A 73 0.91 -2.88 -13.96
CA HIS A 73 2.26 -3.41 -14.08
C HIS A 73 3.27 -2.34 -13.69
N ASN A 74 4.21 -2.68 -12.82
CA ASN A 74 5.11 -1.69 -12.22
C ASN A 74 6.12 -1.15 -13.24
N SER A 75 6.71 -2.03 -14.05
CA SER A 75 7.62 -1.64 -15.12
C SER A 75 7.73 -2.68 -16.22
N GLY A 76 6.80 -2.65 -17.17
CA GLY A 76 6.73 -3.60 -18.28
C GLY A 76 7.94 -3.59 -19.23
N GLY A 77 8.87 -2.63 -19.08
CA GLY A 77 10.12 -2.60 -19.83
C GLY A 77 11.14 -3.64 -19.39
N PHE A 78 11.09 -4.12 -18.15
CA PHE A 78 12.07 -5.08 -17.64
C PHE A 78 11.55 -6.07 -16.59
N CYS A 79 10.36 -5.87 -16.03
CA CYS A 79 9.78 -6.71 -14.97
C CYS A 79 8.37 -7.17 -15.33
N ASP A 80 7.99 -8.37 -14.89
CA ASP A 80 6.62 -8.92 -15.02
C ASP A 80 5.76 -8.73 -13.77
N GLU A 81 6.20 -7.89 -12.82
CA GLU A 81 5.45 -7.56 -11.62
C GLU A 81 4.12 -6.87 -11.96
N GLU A 82 3.02 -7.51 -11.54
CA GLU A 82 1.69 -6.92 -11.42
C GLU A 82 1.38 -6.66 -9.94
N THR A 83 0.90 -5.47 -9.63
CA THR A 83 0.43 -5.09 -8.29
C THR A 83 -1.09 -4.98 -8.29
N SER A 84 -1.75 -5.64 -7.35
CA SER A 84 -3.19 -5.50 -7.06
C SER A 84 -3.43 -4.59 -5.87
N VAL A 85 -4.09 -3.46 -6.07
CA VAL A 85 -4.37 -2.49 -5.01
C VAL A 85 -5.82 -2.64 -4.53
N PHE A 86 -6.00 -2.73 -3.22
CA PHE A 86 -7.29 -2.83 -2.55
C PHE A 86 -7.62 -1.55 -1.78
N LEU A 87 -8.91 -1.28 -1.59
CA LEU A 87 -9.44 -0.28 -0.67
C LEU A 87 -9.90 -1.00 0.60
N ALA A 88 -9.40 -0.56 1.74
CA ALA A 88 -9.88 -0.98 3.05
C ALA A 88 -10.61 0.20 3.72
N THR A 89 -11.82 -0.06 4.20
CA THR A 89 -12.65 0.86 4.99
C THR A 89 -13.18 0.15 6.21
N GLU A 90 -13.77 0.89 7.15
CA GLU A 90 -14.26 0.32 8.42
C GLU A 90 -13.13 -0.37 9.19
N LEU A 91 -11.99 0.34 9.29
CA LEU A 91 -10.76 -0.18 9.87
C LEU A 91 -10.95 -0.52 11.35
N VAL A 92 -10.29 -1.59 11.78
CA VAL A 92 -10.21 -2.00 13.19
C VAL A 92 -8.75 -2.19 13.58
N GLU A 93 -8.46 -1.90 14.85
CA GLU A 93 -7.13 -2.11 15.43
C GLU A 93 -6.77 -3.60 15.41
N ALA A 94 -5.53 -3.89 15.03
CA ALA A 94 -4.93 -5.21 15.07
C ALA A 94 -3.56 -5.13 15.77
N THR A 95 -3.04 -6.28 16.21
CA THR A 95 -1.68 -6.33 16.74
C THR A 95 -0.72 -6.48 15.57
N PRO A 96 0.23 -5.55 15.35
CA PRO A 96 1.24 -5.70 14.30
C PRO A 96 2.09 -6.95 14.53
N GLU A 97 2.33 -7.69 13.45
CA GLU A 97 3.22 -8.87 13.44
C GLU A 97 4.35 -8.67 12.42
N ALA A 98 5.17 -7.62 12.59
CA ALA A 98 6.27 -7.33 11.68
C ALA A 98 7.16 -8.58 11.45
N VAL A 99 7.28 -8.98 10.19
CA VAL A 99 7.92 -10.22 9.76
C VAL A 99 9.31 -9.98 9.18
N SER A 100 9.63 -8.74 8.79
CA SER A 100 10.97 -8.34 8.33
C SER A 100 11.65 -7.30 9.23
N VAL A 101 12.99 -7.22 9.13
CA VAL A 101 13.78 -6.19 9.82
C VAL A 101 13.44 -4.80 9.28
N GLU A 102 13.07 -4.69 8.00
CA GLU A 102 12.70 -3.42 7.38
C GLU A 102 11.37 -2.90 7.94
N GLU A 103 10.40 -3.80 8.13
CA GLU A 103 9.11 -3.50 8.76
C GLU A 103 9.25 -3.12 10.25
N GLN A 104 10.26 -3.63 10.96
CA GLN A 104 10.49 -3.24 12.37
C GLN A 104 10.81 -1.76 12.56
N TYR A 105 11.33 -1.09 11.52
CA TYR A 105 11.64 0.34 11.55
C TYR A 105 10.63 1.19 10.79
N LEU A 106 9.61 0.56 10.21
CA LEU A 106 8.53 1.24 9.51
C LEU A 106 7.70 2.04 10.53
N THR A 107 7.23 3.22 10.11
CA THR A 107 6.35 4.06 10.93
C THR A 107 5.04 4.33 10.22
N VAL A 108 3.95 4.34 10.96
CA VAL A 108 2.60 4.61 10.42
C VAL A 108 2.34 6.12 10.44
N GLU A 109 1.86 6.65 9.32
CA GLU A 109 1.47 8.04 9.17
C GLU A 109 0.02 8.14 8.69
N ARG A 110 -0.68 9.17 9.16
CA ARG A 110 -2.04 9.47 8.76
C ARG A 110 -2.05 10.79 8.02
N VAL A 111 -2.59 10.77 6.80
CA VAL A 111 -2.60 11.91 5.89
C VAL A 111 -4.03 12.25 5.54
N ARG A 112 -4.41 13.52 5.55
CA ARG A 112 -5.74 13.92 5.11
C ARG A 112 -5.89 13.63 3.62
N LEU A 113 -7.04 13.08 3.22
CA LEU A 113 -7.36 12.83 1.81
C LEU A 113 -7.28 14.11 0.96
N ASP A 114 -7.60 15.26 1.56
CA ASP A 114 -7.53 16.56 0.89
C ASP A 114 -6.09 16.99 0.54
N ASP A 115 -5.09 16.51 1.28
CA ASP A 115 -3.67 16.88 1.10
C ASP A 115 -2.98 15.98 0.06
N VAL A 116 -3.59 14.85 -0.31
CA VAL A 116 -2.99 13.83 -1.19
C VAL A 116 -2.53 14.40 -2.53
N HIS A 117 -3.34 15.26 -3.15
CA HIS A 117 -2.98 15.85 -4.45
C HIS A 117 -1.73 16.71 -4.37
N ASP A 118 -1.59 17.50 -3.31
CA ASP A 118 -0.44 18.38 -3.12
C ASP A 118 0.82 17.57 -2.81
N LEU A 119 0.72 16.54 -1.97
CA LEU A 119 1.83 15.64 -1.64
C LEU A 119 2.33 14.82 -2.84
N ILE A 120 1.45 14.49 -3.78
CA ILE A 120 1.85 13.86 -5.05
C ILE A 120 2.50 14.91 -5.96
N ALA A 121 1.94 16.12 -6.04
CA ALA A 121 2.42 17.17 -6.93
C ALA A 121 3.78 17.75 -6.51
N ASP A 122 4.05 17.86 -5.21
CA ASP A 122 5.30 18.39 -4.66
C ASP A 122 6.44 17.37 -4.58
N GLY A 123 6.13 16.09 -4.85
CA GLY A 123 7.10 15.00 -4.84
C GLY A 123 7.36 14.38 -3.47
N THR A 124 6.53 14.66 -2.47
CA THR A 124 6.56 13.95 -1.18
C THR A 124 6.14 12.48 -1.35
N ILE A 125 5.15 12.22 -2.22
CA ILE A 125 4.71 10.88 -2.60
C ILE A 125 5.13 10.61 -4.05
N THR A 126 6.08 9.69 -4.22
CA THR A 126 6.60 9.32 -5.55
C THR A 126 6.52 7.82 -5.85
N ASP A 127 6.07 7.02 -4.88
CA ASP A 127 5.89 5.57 -5.06
C ASP A 127 4.68 5.27 -5.98
N ALA A 128 4.88 4.42 -6.98
CA ALA A 128 3.92 4.21 -8.07
C ALA A 128 2.59 3.61 -7.57
N LYS A 129 2.64 2.55 -6.75
CA LYS A 129 1.41 1.93 -6.19
C LYS A 129 0.66 2.89 -5.30
N THR A 130 1.37 3.74 -4.56
CA THR A 130 0.78 4.78 -3.70
C THR A 130 0.07 5.84 -4.52
N VAL A 131 0.73 6.43 -5.52
CA VAL A 131 0.11 7.43 -6.41
C VAL A 131 -1.13 6.85 -7.11
N ILE A 132 -1.00 5.66 -7.70
CA ILE A 132 -2.10 5.00 -8.43
C ILE A 132 -3.25 4.64 -7.48
N GLY A 133 -2.94 4.04 -6.34
CA GLY A 133 -3.91 3.64 -5.32
C GLY A 133 -4.70 4.82 -4.78
N LEU A 134 -4.00 5.87 -4.33
CA LEU A 134 -4.61 7.07 -3.76
C LEU A 134 -5.52 7.79 -4.76
N LEU A 135 -5.05 8.04 -5.98
CA LEU A 135 -5.86 8.71 -7.00
C LEU A 135 -7.10 7.88 -7.41
N THR A 136 -6.95 6.55 -7.45
CA THR A 136 -8.08 5.64 -7.72
C THR A 136 -9.09 5.64 -6.56
N ALA A 137 -8.60 5.63 -5.32
CA ALA A 137 -9.44 5.67 -4.12
C ALA A 137 -10.20 7.00 -4.00
N LEU A 138 -9.55 8.15 -4.21
CA LEU A 138 -10.21 9.47 -4.22
C LEU A 138 -11.36 9.52 -5.23
N ARG A 139 -11.09 9.06 -6.47
CA ARG A 139 -12.13 8.94 -7.51
C ARG A 139 -13.29 8.03 -7.07
N ARG A 140 -12.98 6.89 -6.43
CA ARG A 140 -13.98 5.91 -5.96
C ARG A 140 -14.83 6.45 -4.81
N LEU A 141 -14.24 7.27 -3.95
CA LEU A 141 -14.88 7.95 -2.82
C LEU A 141 -15.58 9.26 -3.21
N ARG A 142 -15.44 9.69 -4.48
CA ARG A 142 -15.97 10.96 -5.03
C ARG A 142 -15.39 12.19 -4.33
N ARG A 143 -14.09 12.14 -4.03
CA ARG A 143 -13.30 13.28 -3.57
C ARG A 143 -12.41 13.80 -4.69
#